data_AF-A0A074MEE5-F1
#
_entry.id   AF-A0A074MEE5-F1
#
_cell.length_a   1.000
_cell.length_b   1.000
_cell.length_c   1.000
_cell.angle_alpha   90.00
_cell.angle_beta   90.00
_cell.angle_gamma   90.00
#
_symmetry.space_group_name_H-M   'P 1'
#
loop_
_entity.id
_entity.type
_entity.pdbx_description
1 polymer ?
#
loop_
_entity_poly.entity_id
_entity_poly.type
_entity_poly.pdbx_seq_one_letter_code
_entity_poly.pdbx_strand_id
1 'polypeptide(L)' 'MSESLPRGQPPDLKEVSTMATAASTSHVQALQSKHAGLEARLRDEMARPAPDAAKVQDLKKRKLRLKEEIARG' A
#
# COMPACT_ATOMS: atom_id res chain seq x y z
N MET A 1 -9.28 20.44 57.48
CA MET A 1 -8.37 20.34 56.33
C MET A 1 -9.23 19.99 55.13
N SER A 2 -9.65 21.00 54.40
CA SER A 2 -10.48 20.85 53.21
C SER A 2 -9.62 20.44 52.02
N GLU A 3 -10.29 19.73 51.10
CA GLU A 3 -10.01 19.72 49.66
C GLU A 3 -8.94 18.76 49.14
N SER A 4 -9.39 17.73 48.42
CA SER A 4 -9.15 17.63 46.97
C SER A 4 -9.71 16.31 46.43
N LEU A 5 -10.88 16.37 45.78
CA LEU A 5 -11.31 15.34 44.83
C LEU A 5 -10.45 15.46 43.56
N PRO A 6 -9.85 14.38 43.02
CA PRO A 6 -9.30 14.43 41.67
C PRO A 6 -10.44 14.48 40.65
N ARG A 7 -10.30 15.47 39.77
CA ARG A 7 -11.24 15.92 38.75
C ARG A 7 -11.55 14.80 37.75
N GLY A 8 -12.78 14.81 37.26
CA GLY A 8 -13.26 13.92 36.21
C GLY A 8 -12.28 13.87 35.02
N GLN A 9 -11.97 12.65 34.60
CA GLN A 9 -11.32 12.39 33.34
C GLN A 9 -12.24 12.91 32.22
N PRO A 10 -11.84 13.88 31.40
CA PRO A 10 -12.60 14.19 30.20
C PRO A 10 -12.54 12.98 29.25
N PRO A 11 -13.62 12.67 28.51
CA PRO A 11 -13.56 11.67 27.45
C PRO A 11 -12.50 12.10 26.42
N ASP A 12 -11.54 11.22 26.15
CA ASP A 12 -10.47 11.41 25.18
C ASP A 12 -11.09 11.65 23.79
N LEU A 13 -10.88 12.85 23.27
CA LEU A 13 -11.44 13.37 22.01
C LEU A 13 -10.80 12.76 20.74
N LYS A 14 -10.35 11.49 20.77
CA LYS A 14 -9.58 10.90 19.66
C LYS A 14 -10.30 9.85 18.82
N GLU A 15 -11.60 9.63 19.00
CA GLU A 15 -12.36 8.60 18.27
C GLU A 15 -13.37 9.17 17.26
N VAL A 16 -13.03 10.28 16.59
CA VAL A 16 -13.90 10.88 15.55
C VAL A 16 -13.14 11.32 14.31
N SER A 17 -12.34 10.46 13.65
CA SER A 17 -11.98 10.71 12.23
C SER A 17 -11.28 9.54 11.54
N THR A 18 -11.98 8.46 11.16
CA THR A 18 -11.34 7.45 10.26
C THR A 18 -12.27 6.70 9.31
N MET A 19 -13.50 7.20 9.03
CA MET A 19 -14.40 6.49 8.10
C MET A 19 -14.32 6.94 6.64
N ALA A 20 -13.51 7.96 6.28
CA ALA A 20 -13.45 8.50 4.91
C ALA A 20 -12.33 7.93 4.02
N THR A 21 -11.42 7.08 4.51
CA THR A 21 -10.23 6.64 3.75
C THR A 21 -10.29 5.22 3.19
N ALA A 22 -11.27 4.39 3.58
CA ALA A 22 -11.32 2.96 3.20
C ALA A 22 -11.38 2.71 1.67
N ALA A 23 -12.01 3.61 0.90
CA ALA A 23 -12.12 3.47 -0.55
C ALA A 23 -10.77 3.71 -1.28
N SER A 24 -10.01 4.72 -0.85
CA SER A 24 -8.69 5.04 -1.40
C SER A 24 -7.67 3.94 -1.08
N THR A 25 -7.73 3.37 0.13
CA THR A 25 -6.84 2.27 0.53
C THR A 25 -7.05 1.02 -0.31
N SER A 26 -8.30 0.70 -0.67
CA SER A 26 -8.63 -0.50 -1.45
C SER A 26 -8.10 -0.43 -2.89
N HIS A 27 -8.17 0.74 -3.52
CA HIS A 27 -7.65 0.95 -4.88
C HIS A 27 -6.11 0.79 -4.92
N VAL A 28 -5.41 1.44 -3.99
CA VAL A 28 -3.95 1.35 -3.88
C VAL A 28 -3.51 -0.08 -3.55
N GLN A 29 -4.20 -0.78 -2.64
CA GLN A 29 -3.90 -2.19 -2.32
C GLN A 29 -4.07 -3.12 -3.54
N ALA A 30 -5.11 -2.91 -4.36
CA ALA A 30 -5.29 -3.67 -5.59
C ALA A 30 -4.16 -3.44 -6.59
N LEU A 31 -3.71 -2.19 -6.75
CA LEU A 31 -2.56 -1.85 -7.59
C LEU A 31 -1.25 -2.44 -7.04
N GLN A 32 -1.03 -2.37 -5.73
CA GLN A 32 0.14 -2.98 -5.06
C GLN A 32 0.17 -4.50 -5.23
N SER A 33 -0.97 -5.18 -5.10
CA SER A 33 -1.08 -6.63 -5.31
C SER A 33 -0.71 -7.01 -6.75
N LYS A 34 -1.21 -6.25 -7.73
CA LYS A 34 -0.83 -6.42 -9.15
C LYS A 34 0.68 -6.17 -9.37
N HIS A 35 1.24 -5.15 -8.71
CA HIS A 35 2.67 -4.83 -8.80
C HIS A 35 3.54 -5.96 -8.24
N ALA A 36 3.20 -6.47 -7.06
CA ALA A 36 3.87 -7.61 -6.45
C ALA A 36 3.83 -8.85 -7.36
N GLY A 37 2.70 -9.11 -8.03
CA GLY A 37 2.58 -10.20 -9.00
C GLY A 37 3.51 -10.03 -10.22
N LEU A 38 3.63 -8.81 -10.76
CA LEU A 38 4.56 -8.53 -11.86
C LEU A 38 6.02 -8.66 -11.43
N GLU A 39 6.36 -8.25 -10.21
CA GLU A 39 7.71 -8.45 -9.66
C GLU A 39 8.05 -9.92 -9.47
N ALA A 40 7.12 -10.72 -8.96
CA ALA A 40 7.32 -12.15 -8.80
C ALA A 40 7.61 -12.81 -10.16
N ARG A 41 6.82 -12.50 -11.19
CA ARG A 41 7.03 -13.00 -12.56
C ARG A 41 8.35 -12.53 -13.16
N LEU A 42 8.75 -11.29 -12.90
CA LEU A 42 10.02 -10.75 -13.37
C LEU A 42 11.21 -11.47 -12.70
N ARG A 43 11.14 -11.71 -11.40
CA ARG A 43 12.16 -12.47 -10.66
C ARG A 43 12.25 -13.91 -11.14
N ASP A 44 11.10 -14.56 -11.34
CA ASP A 44 11.04 -15.92 -11.87
C ASP A 44 11.71 -16.02 -13.24
N GLU A 45 11.33 -15.14 -14.19
CA GLU A 45 11.93 -15.13 -15.53
C GLU A 45 13.44 -14.81 -15.50
N MET A 46 13.88 -13.89 -14.63
CA MET A 46 15.31 -13.57 -14.46
C MET A 46 16.11 -14.67 -13.76
N ALA A 47 15.47 -15.53 -12.96
CA ALA A 47 16.11 -16.67 -12.32
C ALA A 47 16.31 -17.86 -13.27
N ARG A 48 15.67 -17.84 -14.45
CA ARG A 48 15.85 -18.89 -15.46
C ARG A 48 17.26 -18.79 -16.07
N PRO A 49 17.91 -19.93 -16.40
CA PRO A 49 19.25 -19.94 -16.97
C PRO A 49 19.33 -19.30 -18.38
N ALA A 50 18.20 -19.20 -19.08
CA ALA A 50 18.05 -18.46 -20.33
C ALA A 50 16.82 -17.53 -20.23
N PRO A 51 16.99 -16.31 -19.68
CA PRO A 51 15.88 -15.38 -19.50
C PRO A 51 15.38 -14.85 -20.84
N ASP A 52 14.07 -14.80 -21.03
CA ASP A 52 13.46 -14.15 -22.19
C ASP A 52 13.55 -12.63 -22.02
N ALA A 53 14.47 -12.00 -22.76
CA ALA A 53 14.72 -10.57 -22.68
C ALA A 53 13.49 -9.72 -23.06
N ALA A 54 12.66 -10.19 -24.01
CA ALA A 54 11.45 -9.48 -24.43
C ALA A 54 10.39 -9.51 -23.33
N LYS A 55 10.17 -10.67 -22.71
CA LYS A 55 9.29 -10.81 -21.52
C LYS A 55 9.79 -9.98 -20.35
N VAL A 56 11.08 -10.01 -20.04
CA VAL A 56 11.68 -9.22 -18.96
C VAL A 56 11.46 -7.73 -19.20
N GLN A 57 11.66 -7.23 -20.42
CA GLN A 57 11.40 -5.84 -20.77
C GLN A 57 9.92 -5.47 -20.66
N ASP A 58 9.03 -6.32 -21.14
CA ASP A 58 7.59 -6.10 -21.07
C ASP A 58 7.08 -6.09 -19.61
N LEU A 59 7.54 -7.02 -18.78
CA LEU A 59 7.26 -7.06 -17.34
C LEU A 59 7.77 -5.80 -16.62
N LYS A 60 8.99 -5.34 -16.94
CA LYS A 60 9.54 -4.09 -16.40
C LYS A 60 8.71 -2.86 -16.80
N LYS A 61 8.27 -2.76 -18.05
CA LYS A 61 7.41 -1.67 -18.53
C LYS A 61 6.06 -1.66 -17.80
N ARG A 62 5.42 -2.82 -17.66
CA ARG A 62 4.14 -2.97 -16.93
C ARG A 62 4.31 -2.60 -15.45
N LYS A 63 5.39 -3.07 -14.82
CA LYS A 63 5.73 -2.73 -13.44
C LYS A 63 5.89 -1.21 -13.27
N LEU A 64 6.61 -0.55 -14.18
CA LEU A 64 6.82 0.89 -14.13
C LEU A 64 5.50 1.66 -14.22
N ARG A 65 4.64 1.33 -15.18
CA ARG A 65 3.31 1.95 -15.33
C ARG A 65 2.48 1.84 -14.06
N LEU A 66 2.46 0.65 -13.48
CA LEU A 66 1.69 0.39 -12.26
C LEU A 66 2.26 1.12 -11.04
N LYS A 67 3.60 1.26 -10.96
CA LYS A 67 4.25 2.07 -9.93
C LYS A 67 3.86 3.55 -10.04
N GLU A 68 3.76 4.08 -11.26
CA GLU A 68 3.31 5.46 -11.48
C GLU A 68 1.83 5.65 -11.14
N GLU A 69 0.97 4.68 -11.43
CA GLU A 69 -0.44 4.74 -11.00
C GLU A 69 -0.57 4.72 -9.47
N ILE A 70 0.19 3.87 -8.78
CA ILE A 70 0.24 3.83 -7.31
C ILE A 70 0.73 5.17 -6.74
N ALA A 71 1.71 5.81 -7.38
CA ALA A 71 2.25 7.08 -6.92
C ALA A 71 1.33 8.29 -7.18
N ARG A 72 0.39 8.15 -8.12
CA ARG A 72 -0.55 9.21 -8.51
C ARG A 72 -1.84 9.18 -7.68
N GLY A 73 -2.27 8.01 -7.20
CA GLY A 73 -3.45 7.83 -6.35
C GLY A 73 -3.14 8.00 -4.87
#